data_AF-A0AA39P8U1-F1
#
_entry.id   AF-A0AA39P8U1-F1
#
_cell.length_a   1.000
_cell.length_b   1.000
_cell.length_c   1.000
_cell.angle_alpha   90.00
_cell.angle_beta   90.00
_cell.angle_gamma   90.00
#
_symmetry.space_group_name_H-M   'P 1'
#
loop_
_entity.id
_entity.type
_entity.pdbx_description
1 polymer ?
#
loop_
_entity_poly.entity_id
_entity_poly.type
_entity_poly.pdbx_seq_one_letter_code
_entity_poly.pdbx_strand_id
1 'polypeptide(L)' 'VMPYYDSTSKIAADLNVDFIAVSIRLNHYSVLTTVLDAGKDFFIEWHAGRNTKE' A
#
# COMPACT_ATOMS: atom_id res chain seq x y z
N VAL A 1 -20.78 -1.18 -7.69
CA VAL A 1 -19.86 -0.08 -8.06
C VAL A 1 -18.49 -0.45 -7.53
N MET A 2 -17.44 -0.39 -8.35
CA MET A 2 -16.07 -0.56 -7.83
C MET A 2 -15.67 0.73 -7.13
N PRO A 3 -15.30 0.70 -5.84
CA PRO A 3 -14.91 1.90 -5.13
C PRO A 3 -13.63 2.47 -5.76
N TYR A 4 -13.66 3.76 -6.08
CA TYR A 4 -12.49 4.51 -6.46
C TYR A 4 -12.02 5.30 -5.24
N TYR A 5 -10.73 5.17 -4.93
CA TYR A 5 -10.08 5.88 -3.85
C TYR A 5 -9.04 6.83 -4.44
N ASP A 6 -9.07 8.09 -4.01
CA ASP A 6 -8.13 9.13 -4.44
C ASP A 6 -6.79 9.09 -3.69
N SER A 7 -6.65 8.21 -2.69
CA SER A 7 -5.50 8.16 -1.78
C SER A 7 -5.35 6.78 -1.14
N THR A 8 -4.09 6.40 -0.86
CA THR A 8 -3.73 5.13 -0.21
C THR A 8 -4.40 4.97 1.15
N SER A 9 -4.46 6.05 1.96
CA SER A 9 -5.03 5.98 3.32
C SER A 9 -6.51 5.61 3.31
N LYS A 10 -7.28 6.02 2.29
CA LYS A 10 -8.69 5.61 2.17
C LYS A 10 -8.83 4.14 1.78
N ILE A 11 -7.93 3.62 0.95
CA ILE A 11 -7.88 2.19 0.62
C ILE A 11 -7.56 1.38 1.89
N ALA A 12 -6.54 1.81 2.65
CA ALA A 12 -6.08 1.11 3.85
C ALA A 12 -7.12 1.12 4.99
N ALA A 13 -7.94 2.17 5.08
CA ALA A 13 -9.01 2.29 6.07
C ALA A 13 -10.30 1.54 5.69
N ASP A 14 -10.42 1.01 4.47
CA ASP A 14 -11.61 0.26 4.06
C ASP A 14 -11.68 -1.06 4.83
N LEU A 15 -12.79 -1.25 5.54
CA LEU A 15 -13.05 -2.46 6.32
C LEU A 15 -13.37 -3.67 5.43
N ASN A 16 -13.64 -3.46 4.15
CA ASN A 16 -13.92 -4.52 3.17
C ASN A 16 -12.67 -4.93 2.36
N VAL A 17 -11.51 -4.33 2.63
CA VAL A 17 -10.25 -4.63 1.96
C VAL A 17 -9.33 -5.35 2.95
N ASP A 18 -9.07 -6.63 2.71
CA ASP A 18 -8.17 -7.43 3.56
C ASP A 18 -6.71 -7.42 3.06
N PHE A 19 -6.53 -7.17 1.76
CA PHE A 19 -5.24 -7.30 1.07
C PHE A 19 -5.03 -6.17 0.05
N ILE A 20 -3.82 -5.60 0.02
CA ILE A 20 -3.47 -4.48 -0.86
C ILE A 20 -2.26 -4.83 -1.75
N ALA A 21 -2.44 -4.71 -3.08
CA ALA A 21 -1.35 -4.83 -4.04
C ALA A 21 -0.80 -3.45 -4.43
N VAL A 22 0.51 -3.24 -4.25
CA VAL A 22 1.21 -1.98 -4.55
C VAL A 22 2.06 -2.16 -5.81
N SER A 23 1.54 -1.68 -6.94
CA SER A 23 2.18 -1.76 -8.27
C SER A 23 2.45 -0.38 -8.87
N ILE A 24 3.10 0.49 -8.09
CA ILE A 24 3.45 1.86 -8.51
C ILE A 24 4.93 1.99 -8.85
N ARG A 25 5.26 3.02 -9.63
CA ARG A 25 6.64 3.36 -9.95
C ARG A 25 7.26 4.19 -8.81
N LEU A 26 8.20 3.59 -8.08
CA LEU A 26 8.99 4.18 -6.99
C LEU A 26 8.17 4.57 -5.75
N ASN A 27 8.88 4.87 -4.64
CA ASN A 27 8.34 5.32 -3.37
C ASN A 27 7.38 4.33 -2.67
N HIS A 28 7.70 3.02 -2.74
CA HIS A 28 6.94 1.97 -2.05
C HIS A 28 6.92 2.17 -0.53
N TYR A 29 8.04 2.62 0.06
CA TYR A 29 8.17 2.81 1.50
C TYR A 29 7.02 3.66 2.09
N SER A 30 6.77 4.88 1.58
CA SER A 30 5.74 5.75 2.17
C SER A 30 4.32 5.20 2.01
N VAL A 31 4.05 4.48 0.91
CA VAL A 31 2.75 3.86 0.65
C VAL A 31 2.56 2.67 1.58
N LEU A 32 3.59 1.84 1.73
CA LEU A 32 3.56 0.66 2.58
C LEU A 32 3.50 0.97 4.06
N THR A 33 4.13 2.04 4.54
CA THR A 33 3.98 2.46 5.93
C THR A 33 2.50 2.66 6.27
N THR A 34 1.73 3.30 5.38
CA THR A 34 0.28 3.49 5.59
C THR A 34 -0.49 2.17 5.62
N VAL A 35 -0.13 1.22 4.76
CA VAL A 35 -0.78 -0.10 4.69
C VAL A 35 -0.43 -0.96 5.90
N LEU A 36 0.84 -0.93 6.34
CA LEU A 36 1.38 -1.59 7.52
C LEU A 36 0.74 -1.06 8.80
N ASP A 37 0.65 0.26 8.95
CA ASP A 37 0.04 0.92 10.12
C ASP A 37 -1.46 0.56 10.24
N ALA A 38 -2.12 0.31 9.11
CA ALA A 38 -3.51 -0.18 9.07
C ALA A 38 -3.65 -1.68 9.35
N GLY A 39 -2.55 -2.42 9.52
CA GLY A 39 -2.53 -3.85 9.81
C GLY A 39 -3.07 -4.72 8.68
N LYS A 40 -2.96 -4.27 7.42
CA LYS A 40 -3.43 -4.99 6.24
C LYS A 40 -2.32 -5.86 5.64
N ASP A 41 -2.70 -7.02 5.11
CA ASP A 41 -1.78 -7.83 4.32
C ASP A 41 -1.50 -7.15 2.97
N PHE A 42 -0.31 -7.34 2.42
CA PHE A 42 0.07 -6.68 1.18
C PHE A 42 1.00 -7.50 0.28
N PHE A 43 0.98 -7.12 -1.01
CA PHE A 43 1.97 -7.49 -2.00
C PHE A 43 2.61 -6.24 -2.59
N ILE A 44 3.91 -6.31 -2.86
CA ILE A 44 4.67 -5.23 -3.50
C ILE A 44 5.46 -5.74 -4.68
N GLU A 45 5.55 -4.90 -5.70
CA GLU A 45 6.49 -5.12 -6.80
C GLU A 45 7.94 -4.87 -6.38
N TRP A 46 8.87 -5.53 -7.07
CA TRP A 46 10.31 -5.30 -6.88
C TRP A 46 10.75 -3.98 -7.55
N HIS A 47 11.66 -3.18 -6.99
CA HIS A 47 12.39 -3.33 -5.72
C HIS A 47 11.58 -2.85 -4.52
N ALA A 48 11.72 -3.50 -3.36
CA ALA A 48 10.94 -3.17 -2.17
C ALA A 48 11.15 -1.75 -1.62
N GLY A 49 12.36 -1.23 -1.75
CA GLY A 49 12.74 0.10 -1.31
C GLY A 49 13.80 0.70 -2.24
N ARG A 50 14.06 2.00 -2.10
CA ARG A 50 15.07 2.71 -2.90
C ARG A 50 16.49 2.39 -2.47
N ASN A 51 16.67 1.87 -1.26
CA ASN A 51 17.94 1.51 -0.66
C ASN A 51 17.71 0.52 0.50
N THR A 52 18.77 0.00 1.12
CA THR A 52 18.68 -1.01 2.18
C THR A 52 18.27 -0.49 3.56
N LYS A 53 18.11 0.82 3.74
CA LYS A 53 17.58 1.41 4.98
C LYS A 53 16.06 1.50 4.98
N GLU A 54 15.47 1.54 3.79
CA GLU A 54 14.02 1.42 3.57
C GLU A 54 13.62 -0.05 3.63
#